data_AF-A0A135VDS9-F1
#
_entry.id   AF-A0A135VDS9-F1
#
_cell.length_a   1.000
_cell.length_b   1.000
_cell.length_c   1.000
_cell.angle_alpha   90.00
_cell.angle_beta   90.00
_cell.angle_gamma   90.00
#
_symmetry.space_group_name_H-M   'P 1'
#
loop_
_entity.id
_entity.type
_entity.pdbx_description
1 polymer ?
#
loop_
_entity_poly.entity_id
_entity_poly.type
_entity_poly.pdbx_seq_one_letter_code
_entity_poly.pdbx_strand_id
1 'polypeptide(L)'
;MLIFIIIFNTLLSTQPNPFSHSIALTLRLVALMTSFSVFFLTVHPDELSQALIQMRVRFEFAFAMSMAMRYVPTLGQEAYAIMDAQKARGVELDKGNLLKRIRNIVPIIVPLIIVSIRRALSIAESMESRGFGFSENRTYMTVLKFRRREWAVVMISLFVLVFVVYVRFFIPLPPWMLWEIPF
;
A
#
# COMPACT_ATOMS: atom_id res chain seq x y z
N MET A 1 -13.41 6.75 -7.54
CA MET A 1 -12.44 5.76 -8.10
C MET A 1 -13.00 4.34 -8.01
N LEU A 2 -13.28 3.80 -6.83
CA LEU A 2 -14.07 2.55 -6.70
C LEU A 2 -15.42 2.62 -7.43
N ILE A 3 -16.10 3.77 -7.35
CA ILE A 3 -17.28 4.14 -8.15
C ILE A 3 -17.09 3.90 -9.65
N PHE A 4 -15.97 4.34 -10.23
CA PHE A 4 -15.67 4.20 -11.66
C PHE A 4 -15.40 2.73 -12.01
N ILE A 5 -14.66 2.02 -11.16
CA ILE A 5 -14.40 0.57 -11.28
C ILE A 5 -15.73 -0.21 -11.23
N ILE A 6 -16.62 0.09 -10.29
CA ILE A 6 -17.86 -0.65 -10.04
C ILE A 6 -18.91 -0.39 -11.15
N ILE A 7 -19.10 0.88 -11.55
CA ILE A 7 -20.02 1.26 -12.63
C ILE A 7 -19.57 0.63 -13.95
N PHE A 8 -18.28 0.73 -14.29
CA PHE A 8 -17.79 0.26 -15.59
C PHE A 8 -17.70 -1.27 -15.68
N ASN A 9 -17.38 -1.95 -14.57
CA ASN A 9 -17.38 -3.41 -14.48
C ASN A 9 -18.77 -4.01 -14.73
N THR A 10 -19.82 -3.37 -14.21
CA THR A 10 -21.20 -3.84 -14.32
C THR A 10 -21.80 -3.57 -15.71
N LEU A 11 -21.38 -2.50 -16.39
CA LEU A 11 -21.86 -2.13 -17.72
C LEU A 11 -21.36 -3.04 -18.85
N LEU A 12 -20.19 -3.67 -18.72
CA LEU A 12 -19.59 -4.49 -19.79
C LEU A 12 -19.60 -6.00 -19.53
N SER A 13 -19.88 -6.50 -18.32
CA SER A 13 -19.82 -7.95 -18.04
C SER A 13 -21.03 -8.74 -18.57
N THR A 14 -21.98 -8.08 -19.20
CA THR A 14 -23.31 -8.62 -19.55
C THR A 14 -23.46 -8.94 -21.04
N GLN A 15 -22.44 -8.68 -21.85
CA GLN A 15 -22.45 -8.98 -23.28
C GLN A 15 -21.81 -10.36 -23.54
N PRO A 16 -22.47 -11.28 -24.28
CA PRO A 16 -21.93 -12.60 -24.63
C PRO A 16 -20.81 -12.58 -25.69
N ASN A 17 -20.41 -11.41 -26.19
CA ASN A 17 -19.41 -11.27 -27.26
C ASN A 17 -17.96 -11.33 -26.72
N PRO A 18 -17.06 -12.14 -27.33
CA PRO A 18 -15.66 -12.27 -26.88
C PRO A 18 -14.86 -10.95 -26.90
N PHE A 19 -15.19 -10.06 -27.83
CA PHE A 19 -14.50 -8.79 -28.02
C PHE A 19 -14.81 -7.76 -26.93
N SER A 20 -16.09 -7.60 -26.56
CA SER A 20 -16.51 -6.68 -25.49
C SER A 20 -15.99 -7.16 -24.13
N HIS A 21 -15.92 -8.48 -23.91
CA HIS A 21 -15.34 -9.05 -22.69
C HIS A 21 -13.85 -8.73 -22.54
N SER A 22 -13.09 -8.81 -23.63
CA SER A 22 -11.66 -8.50 -23.65
C SER A 22 -11.39 -7.01 -23.36
N ILE A 23 -12.21 -6.12 -23.93
CA ILE A 23 -12.16 -4.68 -23.64
C ILE A 23 -12.50 -4.39 -22.17
N ALA A 24 -13.51 -5.07 -21.62
CA ALA A 24 -13.90 -4.95 -20.22
C ALA A 24 -12.78 -5.34 -19.26
N LEU A 25 -12.09 -6.46 -19.56
CA LEU A 25 -10.94 -6.94 -18.78
C LEU A 25 -9.78 -5.96 -18.84
N THR A 26 -9.49 -5.42 -20.02
CA THR A 26 -8.40 -4.44 -20.20
C THR A 26 -8.68 -3.18 -19.37
N LEU A 27 -9.89 -2.63 -19.46
CA LEU A 27 -10.21 -1.42 -18.70
C LEU A 27 -10.29 -1.69 -17.19
N ARG A 28 -10.72 -2.88 -16.77
CA ARG A 28 -10.65 -3.30 -15.36
C ARG A 28 -9.23 -3.25 -14.83
N LEU A 29 -8.26 -3.76 -15.57
CA LEU A 29 -6.85 -3.72 -15.18
C LEU A 29 -6.34 -2.29 -15.08
N VAL A 30 -6.62 -1.45 -16.09
CA VAL A 30 -6.23 -0.03 -16.06
C VAL A 30 -6.82 0.69 -14.85
N ALA A 31 -8.11 0.49 -14.57
CA ALA A 31 -8.79 1.14 -13.46
C ALA A 31 -8.23 0.68 -12.09
N LEU A 32 -7.89 -0.60 -11.93
CA LEU A 32 -7.23 -1.10 -10.73
C LEU A 32 -5.84 -0.48 -10.56
N MET A 33 -5.03 -0.46 -11.63
CA MET A 33 -3.68 0.12 -11.60
C MET A 33 -3.71 1.58 -11.19
N THR A 34 -4.56 2.40 -11.83
CA THR A 34 -4.71 3.82 -11.48
C THR A 34 -5.16 4.02 -10.03
N SER A 35 -6.07 3.18 -9.54
CA SER A 35 -6.53 3.25 -8.14
C SER A 35 -5.40 2.98 -7.15
N PHE A 36 -4.58 1.95 -7.39
CA PHE A 36 -3.41 1.68 -6.56
C PHE A 36 -2.38 2.80 -6.63
N SER A 37 -2.08 3.34 -7.82
CA SER A 37 -1.14 4.46 -7.96
C SER A 37 -1.59 5.69 -7.17
N VAL A 38 -2.86 6.09 -7.28
CA VAL A 38 -3.39 7.23 -6.51
C VAL A 38 -3.34 6.95 -5.02
N PHE A 39 -3.67 5.74 -4.57
CA PHE A 39 -3.58 5.35 -3.17
C PHE A 39 -2.15 5.52 -2.63
N PHE A 40 -1.14 4.96 -3.31
CA PHE A 40 0.25 5.07 -2.87
C PHE A 40 0.82 6.50 -2.94
N LEU A 41 0.33 7.34 -3.86
CA LEU A 41 0.75 8.74 -3.99
C LEU A 41 0.10 9.67 -2.95
N THR A 42 -1.09 9.34 -2.47
CA THR A 42 -1.88 10.22 -1.58
C THR A 42 -1.84 9.81 -0.12
N VAL A 43 -1.59 8.54 0.18
CA VAL A 43 -1.61 8.03 1.55
C VAL A 43 -0.18 7.91 2.08
N HIS A 44 0.12 8.68 3.12
CA HIS A 44 1.41 8.56 3.80
C HIS A 44 1.43 7.30 4.70
N PRO A 45 2.54 6.54 4.74
CA PRO A 45 2.66 5.36 5.59
C PRO A 45 2.40 5.61 7.08
N ASP A 46 2.72 6.81 7.57
CA ASP A 46 2.46 7.23 8.96
C ASP A 46 0.95 7.37 9.26
N GLU A 47 0.11 7.62 8.25
CA GLU A 47 -1.35 7.64 8.42
C GLU A 47 -1.92 6.23 8.55
N LEU A 48 -1.31 5.25 7.87
CA LEU A 48 -1.71 3.84 7.97
C LEU A 48 -1.45 3.29 9.38
N SER A 49 -0.32 3.64 10.01
CA SER A 49 -0.04 3.20 11.38
C SER A 49 -1.00 3.81 12.40
N GLN A 50 -1.37 5.08 12.22
CA GLN A 50 -2.37 5.74 13.05
C GLN A 50 -3.78 5.16 12.83
N ALA A 51 -4.13 4.78 11.59
CA ALA A 51 -5.38 4.08 11.32
C ALA A 51 -5.46 2.74 12.06
N LEU A 52 -4.36 1.97 12.13
CA LEU A 52 -4.31 0.72 12.91
C LEU A 52 -4.57 0.96 14.41
N ILE A 53 -4.04 2.04 14.98
CA ILE A 53 -4.32 2.44 16.37
C ILE A 53 -5.82 2.67 16.57
N GLN A 54 -6.46 3.40 15.65
CA GLN A 54 -7.89 3.70 15.73
C GLN A 54 -8.78 2.47 15.52
N MET A 55 -8.33 1.51 14.72
CA MET A 55 -8.97 0.21 14.54
C MET A 55 -8.85 -0.71 15.77
N ARG A 56 -8.30 -0.22 16.89
CA ARG A 56 -8.09 -0.97 18.13
C ARG A 56 -7.14 -2.17 17.97
N VAL A 57 -6.22 -2.12 17.01
CA VAL A 57 -5.10 -3.06 16.96
C VAL A 57 -4.21 -2.81 18.19
N ARG A 58 -3.62 -3.87 18.74
CA ARG A 58 -2.70 -3.74 19.88
C ARG A 58 -1.60 -2.72 19.56
N PHE A 59 -1.35 -1.81 20.49
CA PHE A 59 -0.47 -0.67 20.30
C PHE A 59 0.93 -1.07 19.84
N GLU A 60 1.46 -2.19 20.32
CA GLU A 60 2.79 -2.70 20.00
C GLU A 60 2.94 -2.99 18.51
N PHE A 61 1.91 -3.54 17.86
CA PHE A 61 1.93 -3.78 16.41
C PHE A 61 1.85 -2.48 15.61
N ALA A 62 0.95 -1.57 16.01
CA ALA A 62 0.81 -0.30 15.31
C ALA A 62 2.06 0.58 15.48
N PHE A 63 2.67 0.54 16.66
CA PHE A 63 3.95 1.19 16.95
C PHE A 63 5.08 0.60 16.11
N ALA A 64 5.25 -0.73 16.11
CA ALA A 64 6.26 -1.40 15.30
C ALA A 64 6.12 -1.07 13.81
N MET A 65 4.89 -1.07 13.29
CA MET A 65 4.58 -0.68 11.91
C MET A 65 4.98 0.77 11.63
N SER A 66 4.62 1.70 12.52
CA SER A 66 4.97 3.12 12.36
C SER A 66 6.47 3.34 12.36
N MET A 67 7.20 2.66 13.25
CA MET A 67 8.66 2.76 13.33
C MET A 67 9.30 2.16 12.09
N ALA A 68 8.83 1.00 11.62
CA ALA A 68 9.32 0.36 10.40
C ALA A 68 9.16 1.29 9.19
N MET A 69 7.98 1.86 8.98
CA MET A 69 7.71 2.77 7.86
C MET A 69 8.62 4.01 7.87
N ARG A 70 8.90 4.56 9.06
CA ARG A 70 9.83 5.69 9.23
C ARG A 70 11.29 5.30 8.98
N TYR A 71 11.69 4.07 9.31
CA TYR A 71 13.08 3.62 9.17
C TYR A 71 13.41 3.04 7.81
N VAL A 72 12.43 2.59 7.02
CA VAL A 72 12.67 2.06 5.67
C VAL A 72 13.52 3.02 4.80
N PRO A 73 13.23 4.33 4.73
CA PRO A 73 14.06 5.27 3.96
C PRO A 73 15.50 5.36 4.49
N THR A 74 15.68 5.42 5.81
CA THR A 74 17.00 5.48 6.45
C THR A 74 17.80 4.20 6.22
N LEU A 75 17.18 3.02 6.33
CA LEU A 75 17.80 1.73 6.03
C LEU A 75 18.24 1.65 4.57
N GLY A 76 17.44 2.21 3.64
CA GLY A 76 17.82 2.34 2.25
C GLY A 76 19.11 3.15 2.08
N GLN A 77 19.18 4.33 2.70
CA GLN A 77 20.38 5.18 2.67
C GLN A 77 21.62 4.49 3.25
N GLU A 78 21.47 3.79 4.38
CA GLU A 78 22.53 2.99 4.98
C GLU A 78 22.98 1.85 4.06
N ALA A 79 22.03 1.15 3.43
CA ALA A 79 22.34 0.11 2.46
C ALA A 79 23.13 0.65 1.26
N TYR A 80 22.76 1.83 0.73
CA TYR A 80 23.52 2.50 -0.33
C TYR A 80 24.93 2.88 0.13
N ALA A 81 25.08 3.48 1.31
CA ALA A 81 26.39 3.84 1.84
C ALA A 81 27.30 2.62 2.06
N ILE A 82 26.75 1.52 2.60
CA ILE A 82 27.48 0.26 2.77
C ILE A 82 27.86 -0.32 1.40
N MET A 83 26.93 -0.29 0.44
CA MET A 83 27.18 -0.78 -0.91
C MET A 83 28.34 -0.02 -1.57
N ASP A 84 28.38 1.31 -1.47
CA ASP A 84 29.45 2.13 -2.04
C ASP A 84 30.78 1.90 -1.33
N ALA A 85 30.78 1.72 -0.01
CA ALA A 85 31.97 1.35 0.75
C ALA A 85 32.53 -0.03 0.35
N GLN A 86 31.66 -1.02 0.09
CA GLN A 86 32.09 -2.34 -0.38
C GLN A 86 32.61 -2.29 -1.83
N LYS A 87 32.00 -1.49 -2.71
CA LYS A 87 32.52 -1.26 -4.06
C LYS A 87 33.91 -0.62 -4.03
N ALA A 88 34.15 0.35 -3.15
CA ALA A 88 35.48 0.94 -2.95
C ALA A 88 36.52 -0.07 -2.44
N ARG A 89 36.09 -1.12 -1.74
CA ARG A 89 36.93 -2.25 -1.31
C ARG A 89 37.10 -3.33 -2.39
N GLY A 90 36.62 -3.10 -3.60
CA GLY A 90 36.76 -4.01 -4.74
C GLY A 90 35.70 -5.11 -4.82
N VAL A 91 34.61 -5.03 -4.05
CA VAL A 91 33.49 -5.99 -4.18
C VAL A 91 32.71 -5.69 -5.46
N GLU A 92 32.83 -6.57 -6.45
CA GLU A 92 32.10 -6.48 -7.70
C GLU A 92 30.71 -7.14 -7.57
N LEU A 93 29.68 -6.35 -7.34
CA LEU A 93 28.31 -6.86 -7.11
C LEU A 93 27.66 -7.45 -8.36
N ASP A 94 28.01 -6.93 -9.54
CA ASP A 94 27.33 -7.26 -10.80
C ASP A 94 28.04 -8.36 -11.61
N LYS A 95 29.24 -8.80 -11.20
CA LYS A 95 30.05 -9.78 -11.96
C LYS A 95 29.98 -11.21 -11.41
N GLY A 96 30.00 -12.18 -12.33
CA GLY A 96 30.06 -13.61 -12.05
C GLY A 96 28.72 -14.34 -12.10
N ASN A 97 28.75 -15.65 -11.81
CA ASN A 97 27.58 -16.52 -11.80
C ASN A 97 26.60 -16.14 -10.68
N LEU A 98 25.33 -16.56 -10.79
CA LEU A 98 24.28 -16.27 -9.80
C LEU A 98 24.70 -16.56 -8.36
N LEU A 99 25.39 -17.68 -8.13
CA LEU A 99 25.92 -18.06 -6.81
C LEU A 99 26.96 -17.06 -6.27
N LYS A 100 27.82 -16.52 -7.14
CA LYS A 100 28.84 -15.53 -6.78
C LYS A 100 28.18 -14.18 -6.46
N ARG A 101 27.16 -13.77 -7.21
CA ARG A 101 26.38 -12.57 -6.91
C ARG A 101 25.72 -12.62 -5.54
N ILE A 102 25.11 -13.75 -5.18
CA ILE A 102 24.51 -13.94 -3.85
C ILE A 102 25.57 -13.82 -2.76
N ARG A 103 26.74 -14.46 -2.95
CA ARG A 103 27.85 -14.36 -1.99
C ARG A 103 28.37 -12.93 -1.85
N ASN A 104 28.38 -12.14 -2.93
CA ASN A 104 28.82 -10.75 -2.94
C ASN A 104 27.85 -9.79 -2.22
N ILE A 105 26.61 -10.20 -1.93
CA ILE A 105 25.63 -9.43 -1.15
C ILE A 105 25.86 -9.58 0.36
N VAL A 106 26.46 -10.70 0.81
CA VAL A 106 26.69 -10.98 2.24
C VAL A 106 27.48 -9.85 2.94
N PRO A 107 28.56 -9.27 2.35
CA PRO A 107 29.28 -8.13 2.91
C PRO A 107 28.45 -6.84 3.05
N ILE A 108 27.26 -6.76 2.46
CA ILE A 108 26.32 -5.65 2.59
C ILE A 108 25.30 -5.96 3.70
N ILE A 109 24.70 -7.15 3.65
CA ILE A 109 23.65 -7.55 4.60
C ILE A 109 24.18 -7.61 6.04
N VAL A 110 25.35 -8.22 6.26
CA VAL A 110 25.88 -8.39 7.62
C VAL A 110 26.11 -7.05 8.33
N PRO A 111 26.82 -6.06 7.73
CA PRO A 111 26.92 -4.73 8.33
C PRO A 111 25.58 -4.03 8.52
N LEU A 112 24.66 -4.14 7.54
CA LEU A 112 23.34 -3.50 7.63
C LEU A 112 22.53 -4.03 8.82
N ILE A 113 22.58 -5.34 9.09
CA ILE A 113 21.95 -5.96 10.27
C ILE A 113 22.58 -5.41 11.55
N ILE A 114 23.91 -5.34 11.63
CA ILE A 114 24.60 -4.83 12.83
C ILE A 114 24.21 -3.37 13.11
N VAL A 115 24.17 -2.53 12.07
CA VAL A 115 23.75 -1.11 12.20
C VAL A 115 22.30 -1.02 12.64
N SER A 116 21.41 -1.85 12.05
CA SER A 116 19.99 -1.90 12.41
C SER A 116 19.77 -2.29 13.87
N ILE A 117 20.51 -3.28 14.38
CA ILE A 117 20.43 -3.72 15.79
C ILE A 117 20.91 -2.61 16.73
N ARG A 118 22.06 -1.98 16.44
CA ARG A 118 22.58 -0.85 17.24
C ARG A 118 21.59 0.30 17.28
N ARG A 119 20.97 0.61 16.14
CA ARG A 119 19.93 1.64 16.03
C ARG A 119 18.73 1.28 16.89
N ALA A 120 18.22 0.05 16.80
CA ALA A 120 17.10 -0.42 17.62
C ALA A 120 17.37 -0.28 19.12
N LEU A 121 18.57 -0.67 19.58
CA LEU A 121 18.99 -0.52 20.99
C LEU A 121 19.03 0.95 21.41
N SER A 122 19.65 1.82 20.62
CA SER A 122 19.70 3.27 20.89
C SER A 122 18.31 3.90 20.97
N ILE A 123 17.38 3.47 20.10
CA ILE A 123 15.98 3.91 20.15
C ILE A 123 15.33 3.42 21.43
N ALA A 124 15.50 2.16 21.80
CA ALA A 124 14.93 1.59 23.03
C ALA A 124 15.43 2.33 24.28
N GLU A 125 16.73 2.57 24.41
CA GLU A 125 17.33 3.36 25.50
C GLU A 125 16.77 4.79 25.53
N SER A 126 16.66 5.44 24.36
CA SER A 126 16.08 6.78 24.26
C SER A 126 14.59 6.82 24.63
N MET A 127 13.86 5.72 24.42
CA MET A 127 12.45 5.61 24.78
C MET A 127 12.29 5.35 26.27
N GLU A 128 13.11 4.48 26.85
CA GLU A 128 13.11 4.17 28.28
C GLU A 128 13.45 5.40 29.12
N SER A 129 14.48 6.17 28.72
CA SER A 129 14.82 7.45 29.37
C SER A 129 13.69 8.49 29.35
N ARG A 130 12.75 8.37 28.41
CA ARG A 130 11.54 9.23 28.32
C ARG A 130 10.32 8.63 29.03
N GLY A 131 10.49 7.52 29.76
CA GLY A 131 9.41 6.85 30.49
C GLY A 131 8.45 6.07 29.57
N PHE A 132 8.89 5.63 28.39
CA PHE A 132 8.05 4.84 27.51
C PHE A 132 7.66 3.51 28.18
N GLY A 133 6.35 3.25 28.27
CA GLY A 133 5.83 2.06 28.96
C GLY A 133 5.47 2.27 30.42
N PHE A 134 5.69 3.46 30.99
CA PHE A 134 5.35 3.78 32.38
C PHE A 134 3.83 3.89 32.65
N SER A 135 3.04 4.36 31.66
CA SER A 135 1.59 4.53 31.79
C SER A 135 0.83 3.57 30.88
N GLU A 136 -0.20 2.91 31.42
CA GLU A 136 -1.19 2.14 30.65
C GLU A 136 -2.08 3.06 29.78
N ASN A 137 -2.39 4.26 30.29
CA ASN A 137 -3.18 5.25 29.57
C ASN A 137 -2.25 6.09 28.67
N ARG A 138 -2.29 5.82 27.36
CA ARG A 138 -1.52 6.54 26.33
C ARG A 138 -2.34 7.68 25.74
N THR A 139 -1.70 8.84 25.59
CA THR A 139 -2.29 10.01 24.91
C THR A 139 -1.74 10.11 23.49
N TYR A 140 -2.60 10.33 22.50
CA TYR A 140 -2.21 10.45 21.10
C TYR A 140 -2.18 11.92 20.67
N MET A 141 -1.03 12.39 20.17
CA MET A 141 -0.86 13.76 19.69
C MET A 141 -1.64 14.02 18.39
N THR A 142 -1.65 13.04 17.49
CA THR A 142 -2.39 13.10 16.22
C THR A 142 -3.48 12.05 16.25
N VAL A 143 -4.71 12.48 16.02
CA VAL A 143 -5.89 11.63 15.90
C VAL A 143 -6.49 11.87 14.51
N LEU A 144 -6.62 10.84 13.67
CA LEU A 144 -7.38 10.98 12.44
C LEU A 144 -8.82 11.32 12.78
N LYS A 145 -9.28 12.46 12.28
CA LYS A 145 -10.68 12.87 12.36
C LYS A 145 -11.24 12.86 10.95
N PHE A 146 -12.32 12.10 10.74
CA PHE A 146 -13.11 12.23 9.53
C PHE A 146 -13.69 13.63 9.48
N ARG A 147 -13.28 14.45 8.50
CA ARG A 147 -13.94 15.73 8.24
C ARG A 147 -15.18 15.46 7.39
N ARG A 148 -16.00 16.50 7.21
CA ARG A 148 -17.26 16.40 6.45
C ARG A 148 -17.03 15.94 5.01
N ARG A 149 -15.88 16.28 4.43
CA ARG A 149 -15.50 15.87 3.08
C ARG A 149 -15.28 14.36 2.98
N GLU A 150 -14.56 13.77 3.93
CA GLU A 150 -14.32 12.31 3.96
C GLU A 150 -15.65 11.55 4.12
N TRP A 151 -16.55 12.05 4.98
CA TRP A 151 -17.91 11.50 5.09
C TRP A 151 -18.72 11.60 3.80
N ALA A 152 -18.67 12.74 3.10
CA ALA A 152 -19.36 12.89 1.82
C ALA A 152 -18.84 11.89 0.77
N VAL A 153 -17.53 11.69 0.70
CA VAL A 153 -16.91 10.72 -0.22
C VAL A 153 -17.36 9.29 0.10
N VAL A 154 -17.40 8.91 1.38
CA VAL A 154 -17.88 7.58 1.82
C VAL A 154 -19.34 7.37 1.43
N MET A 155 -20.21 8.36 1.71
CA MET A 155 -21.63 8.28 1.40
C MET A 155 -21.91 8.19 -0.10
N ILE A 156 -21.23 9.01 -0.92
CA ILE A 156 -21.35 8.97 -2.38
C ILE A 156 -20.86 7.61 -2.92
N SER A 157 -19.76 7.09 -2.38
CA SER A 157 -19.24 5.77 -2.77
C SER A 157 -20.20 4.64 -2.41
N LEU A 158 -20.82 4.69 -1.23
CA LEU A 158 -21.80 3.70 -0.80
C LEU A 158 -23.06 3.76 -1.66
N PHE A 159 -23.56 4.97 -1.94
CA PHE A 159 -24.74 5.19 -2.78
C PHE A 159 -24.55 4.61 -4.17
N VAL A 160 -23.40 4.88 -4.82
CA VAL A 160 -23.10 4.33 -6.14
C VAL A 160 -23.01 2.80 -6.10
N LEU A 161 -22.37 2.23 -5.08
CA LEU A 161 -22.26 0.78 -4.94
C LEU A 161 -23.65 0.13 -4.87
N VAL A 162 -24.54 0.68 -4.04
CA VAL A 162 -25.93 0.20 -3.91
C VAL A 162 -26.70 0.38 -5.22
N PHE A 163 -26.58 1.54 -5.86
CA PHE A 163 -27.22 1.82 -7.15
C PHE A 163 -26.81 0.82 -8.23
N VAL A 164 -25.51 0.50 -8.32
CA VAL A 164 -25.00 -0.46 -9.31
C VAL A 164 -25.48 -1.89 -9.00
N VAL A 165 -25.48 -2.31 -7.74
CA VAL A 165 -26.01 -3.62 -7.32
C VAL A 165 -27.51 -3.71 -7.64
N TYR A 166 -28.26 -2.63 -7.40
CA TYR A 166 -29.69 -2.55 -7.71
C TYR A 166 -29.95 -2.66 -9.21
N VAL A 167 -29.24 -1.89 -10.04
CA VAL A 167 -29.33 -1.96 -11.52
C VAL A 167 -29.03 -3.37 -12.02
N ARG A 168 -28.00 -4.03 -11.48
CA ARG A 168 -27.65 -5.41 -11.85
C ARG A 168 -28.74 -6.43 -11.51
N PHE A 169 -29.47 -6.23 -10.42
CA PHE A 169 -30.47 -7.20 -9.95
C PHE A 169 -31.85 -6.96 -10.58
N PHE A 170 -32.24 -5.70 -10.82
CA PHE A 170 -33.60 -5.33 -11.24
C PHE A 170 -33.76 -5.04 -12.74
N ILE A 171 -32.69 -4.78 -13.49
CA ILE A 171 -32.77 -4.43 -14.92
C ILE A 171 -32.16 -5.56 -15.76
N PRO A 172 -32.96 -6.43 -16.41
CA PRO A 172 -32.47 -7.13 -17.58
C PRO A 172 -32.15 -6.07 -18.63
N LEU A 173 -30.87 -5.96 -19.01
CA LEU A 173 -30.40 -4.89 -19.88
C LEU A 173 -31.28 -4.79 -21.13
N PRO A 174 -31.79 -3.59 -21.45
CA PRO A 174 -32.72 -3.47 -22.55
C PRO A 174 -32.02 -3.80 -23.89
N PRO A 175 -32.73 -4.46 -24.83
CA PRO A 175 -32.15 -5.01 -26.07
C PRO A 175 -31.43 -3.98 -26.97
N TRP A 176 -31.78 -2.69 -26.88
CA TRP A 176 -31.13 -1.64 -27.67
C TRP A 176 -29.71 -1.29 -27.21
N MET A 177 -29.28 -1.79 -26.05
CA MET A 177 -27.90 -1.73 -25.58
C MET A 177 -27.09 -2.98 -25.99
N LEU A 178 -27.76 -4.04 -26.46
CA LEU A 178 -27.20 -5.18 -27.19
C LEU A 178 -27.13 -4.82 -28.68
N TRP A 179 -26.44 -3.73 -29.05
CA TRP A 179 -26.12 -3.52 -30.46
C TRP A 179 -25.17 -4.64 -30.88
N GLU A 180 -25.76 -5.75 -31.33
CA GLU A 180 -25.11 -6.78 -32.12
C GLU A 180 -24.50 -6.04 -33.30
N ILE A 181 -23.20 -5.76 -33.23
CA ILE A 181 -22.46 -5.37 -34.42
C ILE A 181 -22.51 -6.62 -35.30
N PRO A 182 -23.17 -6.59 -36.47
CA PRO A 182 -23.26 -7.75 -37.31
C PRO A 182 -21.90 -7.96 -37.97
N PHE A 183 -21.06 -8.80 -37.35
CA PHE A 183 -19.93 -9.48 -37.98
C PHE A 183 -19.69 -10.82 -37.29
#